data_AF-A0A9E0N2N0-F1
#
_entry.id   AF-A0A9E0N2N0-F1
#
_cell.length_a   1.000
_cell.length_b   1.000
_cell.length_c   1.000
_cell.angle_alpha   90.00
_cell.angle_beta   90.00
_cell.angle_gamma   90.00
#
_symmetry.space_group_name_H-M   'P 1'
#
loop_
_entity.id
_entity.type
_entity.pdbx_description
1 polymer ?
#
loop_
_entity_poly.entity_id
_entity_poly.type
_entity_poly.pdbx_seq_one_letter_code
_entity_poly.pdbx_strand_id
1 'polypeptide(L)'
;VQLRDLRPDLQIEPLRGNLDTRLRKLDEGQYDAIILAAAGLKRLGLSERIRQHIDTVVMLPAAGQGALGLEIRSQHAELTQALGTLAHTPTWLATLAERGVSRAMGGSCSMPLAAFAEWQAGPSHDSEPVLVLKALLGHPEQPFLVHASATDRPRNAAEADAMGRQIAAQLQAQAGEDWLAAL
;
A
#
# COMPACT_ATOMS: atom_id res chain seq x y z
N VAL A 1 3.16 12.16 5.20
CA VAL A 1 1.94 12.97 4.94
C VAL A 1 0.78 12.55 5.83
N GLN A 2 0.29 11.29 5.78
CA GLN A 2 -0.86 10.83 6.58
C GLN A 2 -0.70 11.04 8.10
N LEU A 3 0.44 10.67 8.70
CA LEU A 3 0.65 10.89 10.13
C LEU A 3 0.62 12.38 10.49
N ARG A 4 1.22 13.23 9.65
CA ARG A 4 1.29 14.68 9.87
C ARG A 4 -0.10 15.32 9.81
N ASP A 5 -0.95 14.84 8.92
CA ASP A 5 -2.34 15.27 8.80
C ASP A 5 -3.16 14.89 10.05
N LEU A 6 -3.01 13.66 10.53
CA LEU A 6 -3.69 13.17 11.74
C LEU A 6 -3.17 13.79 13.04
N ARG A 7 -1.87 14.08 13.10
CA ARG A 7 -1.14 14.52 14.29
C ARG A 7 -0.15 15.62 13.92
N PRO A 8 -0.65 16.82 13.62
CA PRO A 8 0.19 17.96 13.24
C PRO A 8 1.11 18.44 14.37
N ASP A 9 0.85 18.01 15.61
CA ASP A 9 1.67 18.26 16.79
C ASP A 9 2.96 17.42 16.84
N LEU A 10 3.07 16.35 16.06
CA LEU A 10 4.25 15.48 16.05
C LEU A 10 5.36 16.00 15.13
N GLN A 11 6.60 15.93 15.61
CA GLN A 11 7.79 16.11 14.78
C GLN A 11 8.12 14.81 14.05
N ILE A 12 8.06 14.82 12.71
CA ILE A 12 8.34 13.64 11.89
C ILE A 12 9.76 13.74 11.32
N GLU A 13 10.64 12.89 11.83
CA GLU A 13 12.04 12.81 11.41
C GLU A 13 12.31 11.60 10.50
N PRO A 14 13.20 11.72 9.49
CA PRO A 14 13.50 10.63 8.57
C PRO A 14 14.36 9.54 9.24
N LEU A 15 13.87 8.30 9.20
CA LEU A 15 14.58 7.14 9.74
C LEU A 15 15.08 6.21 8.61
N ARG A 16 16.40 6.07 8.50
CA ARG A 16 17.07 5.18 7.53
C ARG A 16 17.91 4.10 8.22
N GLY A 17 18.09 2.99 7.51
CA GLY A 17 18.81 1.79 7.94
C GLY A 17 18.00 0.51 7.67
N ASN A 18 18.61 -0.66 7.90
CA ASN A 18 17.88 -1.93 8.03
C ASN A 18 17.07 -1.95 9.34
N LEU A 19 16.24 -2.97 9.53
CA LEU A 19 15.35 -3.04 10.71
C LEU A 19 16.13 -2.95 12.03
N ASP A 20 17.21 -3.70 12.18
CA ASP A 20 18.01 -3.73 13.41
C ASP A 20 18.59 -2.35 13.75
N THR A 21 19.11 -1.63 12.76
CA THR A 21 19.63 -0.26 12.96
C THR A 21 18.53 0.69 13.38
N ARG A 22 17.31 0.53 12.84
CA ARG A 22 16.16 1.37 13.19
C ARG A 22 15.69 1.12 14.60
N LEU A 23 15.59 -0.15 15.01
CA LEU A 23 15.23 -0.54 16.38
C LEU A 23 16.28 -0.07 17.38
N ARG A 24 17.57 -0.20 17.05
CA ARG A 24 18.65 0.33 17.89
C ARG A 24 18.53 1.85 18.10
N LYS A 25 18.28 2.63 17.03
CA LYS A 25 18.09 4.09 17.15
C LYS A 25 16.91 4.46 18.05
N LEU A 26 15.82 3.67 18.02
CA LEU A 26 14.71 3.81 18.96
C LEU A 26 15.17 3.50 20.39
N ASP A 27 15.86 2.39 20.60
CA ASP A 27 16.30 1.94 21.93
C ASP A 27 17.36 2.88 22.55
N GLU A 28 18.14 3.57 21.72
CA GLU A 28 19.10 4.62 22.10
C GLU A 28 18.43 5.98 22.42
N GLY A 29 17.11 6.09 22.26
CA GLY A 29 16.35 7.32 22.55
C GLY A 29 16.48 8.41 21.49
N GLN A 30 16.90 8.08 20.26
CA GLN A 30 16.94 9.06 19.15
C GLN A 30 15.54 9.38 18.62
N TYR A 31 14.53 8.55 18.94
CA TYR A 31 13.14 8.70 18.55
C TYR A 31 12.25 8.29 19.72
N ASP A 32 11.12 8.98 19.93
CA ASP A 32 10.11 8.55 20.90
C ASP A 32 9.30 7.34 20.41
N ALA A 33 9.09 7.26 19.09
CA ALA A 33 8.42 6.16 18.41
C ALA A 33 8.87 6.05 16.95
N ILE A 34 8.75 4.86 16.37
CA ILE A 34 9.00 4.62 14.94
C ILE A 34 7.83 3.86 14.33
N ILE A 35 7.53 4.13 13.05
CA ILE A 35 6.52 3.39 12.29
C ILE A 35 7.21 2.37 11.39
N LEU A 36 6.74 1.13 11.48
CA LEU A 36 7.25 -0.01 10.71
C LEU A 36 6.09 -0.87 10.21
N ALA A 37 6.31 -1.59 9.10
CA ALA A 37 5.34 -2.57 8.62
C ALA A 37 5.29 -3.78 9.57
N ALA A 38 4.10 -4.07 10.11
CA ALA A 38 3.90 -5.18 11.04
C ALA A 38 4.32 -6.55 10.45
N ALA A 39 4.11 -6.75 9.13
CA ALA A 39 4.51 -7.97 8.44
C ALA A 39 6.01 -8.26 8.54
N GLY A 40 6.86 -7.22 8.49
CA GLY A 40 8.32 -7.37 8.61
C GLY A 40 8.74 -7.85 10.00
N LEU A 41 8.16 -7.25 11.04
CA LEU A 41 8.41 -7.63 12.43
C LEU A 41 7.94 -9.06 12.73
N LYS A 42 6.72 -9.42 12.29
CA LYS A 42 6.16 -10.77 12.47
C LYS A 42 7.03 -11.85 11.82
N ARG A 43 7.50 -11.63 10.59
CA ARG A 43 8.36 -12.58 9.86
C ARG A 43 9.71 -12.82 10.53
N LEU A 44 10.21 -11.85 11.28
CA LEU A 44 11.48 -11.92 11.99
C LEU A 44 11.32 -12.36 13.45
N GLY A 45 10.10 -12.73 13.88
CA GLY A 45 9.84 -13.16 15.25
C GLY A 45 9.86 -12.02 16.27
N LEU A 46 9.76 -10.77 15.83
CA LEU A 46 9.84 -9.55 16.66
C LEU A 46 8.45 -8.96 16.96
N SER A 47 7.44 -9.81 17.16
CA SER A 47 6.05 -9.36 17.33
C SER A 47 5.86 -8.59 18.64
N GLU A 48 6.66 -8.87 19.66
CA GLU A 48 6.69 -8.18 20.96
C GLU A 48 7.13 -6.72 20.86
N ARG A 49 7.81 -6.34 19.77
CA ARG A 49 8.16 -4.93 19.49
C ARG A 49 6.96 -4.12 19.00
N ILE A 50 5.89 -4.76 18.55
CA ILE A 50 4.69 -4.07 18.05
C ILE A 50 3.87 -3.57 19.24
N ARG A 51 3.95 -2.27 19.52
CA ARG A 51 3.14 -1.64 20.58
C ARG A 51 1.69 -1.38 20.17
N GLN A 52 1.48 -1.04 18.90
CA GLN A 52 0.16 -0.73 18.35
C GLN A 52 0.12 -1.07 16.86
N HIS A 53 -1.01 -1.64 16.42
CA HIS A 53 -1.34 -1.73 15.01
C HIS A 53 -2.10 -0.45 14.61
N ILE A 54 -1.72 0.16 13.49
CA ILE A 54 -2.46 1.28 12.91
C ILE A 54 -3.48 0.67 11.95
N ASP A 55 -4.76 0.94 12.18
CA ASP A 55 -5.84 0.44 11.33
C ASP A 55 -5.76 1.07 9.93
N THR A 56 -6.15 0.30 8.91
CA THR A 56 -6.15 0.76 7.52
C THR A 56 -7.14 1.89 7.26
N VAL A 57 -8.17 2.05 8.11
CA VAL A 57 -9.06 3.22 8.08
C VAL A 57 -8.40 4.49 8.61
N VAL A 58 -7.38 4.35 9.47
CA VAL A 58 -6.61 5.47 10.04
C VAL A 58 -5.46 5.84 9.11
N MET A 59 -4.69 4.85 8.64
CA MET A 59 -3.56 5.08 7.75
C MET A 59 -3.51 4.01 6.68
N LEU A 60 -3.68 4.42 5.42
CA LEU A 60 -3.62 3.50 4.30
C LEU A 60 -2.19 2.96 4.11
N PRO A 61 -2.03 1.64 3.95
CA PRO A 61 -0.75 1.01 3.60
C PRO A 61 -0.17 1.45 2.26
N ALA A 62 1.14 1.22 2.09
CA ALA A 62 1.77 1.24 0.78
C ALA A 62 1.26 0.09 -0.11
N ALA A 63 1.23 0.30 -1.43
CA ALA A 63 0.82 -0.70 -2.40
C ALA A 63 1.62 -2.01 -2.23
N GLY A 64 0.93 -3.13 -2.06
CA GLY A 64 1.51 -4.46 -1.89
C GLY A 64 2.11 -4.73 -0.52
N GLN A 65 1.92 -3.85 0.47
CA GLN A 65 2.53 -4.02 1.79
C GLN A 65 2.10 -5.35 2.43
N GLY A 66 3.08 -6.17 2.79
CA GLY A 66 2.85 -7.46 3.45
C GLY A 66 2.70 -8.64 2.48
N ALA A 67 2.50 -8.42 1.19
CA ALA A 67 2.58 -9.49 0.19
C ALA A 67 4.05 -9.88 -0.12
N LEU A 68 4.26 -11.08 -0.64
CA LEU A 68 5.53 -11.51 -1.23
C LEU A 68 5.31 -11.72 -2.72
N GLY A 69 6.19 -11.14 -3.54
CA GLY A 69 6.23 -11.35 -4.98
C GLY A 69 7.40 -12.23 -5.36
N LEU A 70 7.21 -13.12 -6.34
CA LEU A 70 8.27 -13.90 -6.95
C LEU A 70 8.54 -13.34 -8.34
N GLU A 71 9.79 -12.96 -8.61
CA GLU A 71 10.23 -12.50 -9.92
C GLU A 71 11.00 -13.61 -10.61
N ILE A 72 10.61 -13.91 -11.85
CA ILE A 72 11.25 -14.91 -12.70
C ILE A 72 11.40 -14.36 -14.12
N ARG A 73 12.29 -14.97 -14.90
CA ARG A 73 12.43 -14.66 -16.33
C ARG A 73 11.16 -15.11 -17.07
N SER A 74 10.60 -14.23 -17.90
CA SER A 74 9.34 -14.44 -18.63
C SER A 74 9.35 -15.68 -19.55
N GLN A 75 10.50 -16.07 -20.08
CA GLN A 75 10.66 -17.23 -20.96
C GLN A 75 10.66 -18.60 -20.24
N HIS A 76 10.63 -18.64 -18.91
CA HIS A 76 10.63 -19.90 -18.14
C HIS A 76 9.19 -20.36 -17.84
N ALA A 77 8.49 -20.88 -18.86
CA ALA A 77 7.11 -21.35 -18.75
C ALA A 77 6.91 -22.45 -17.70
N GLU A 78 7.82 -23.44 -17.66
CA GLU A 78 7.77 -24.54 -16.68
C GLU A 78 7.86 -24.04 -15.24
N LEU A 79 8.75 -23.06 -14.98
CA LEU A 79 8.89 -22.45 -13.66
C LEU A 79 7.65 -21.64 -13.29
N THR A 80 7.06 -20.93 -14.26
CA THR A 80 5.81 -20.18 -14.06
C THR A 80 4.68 -21.12 -13.62
N GLN A 81 4.54 -22.26 -14.30
CA GLN A 81 3.55 -23.27 -13.96
C GLN A 81 3.79 -23.87 -12.57
N ALA A 82 5.05 -24.21 -12.24
CA ALA A 82 5.39 -24.77 -10.93
C ALA A 82 5.10 -23.80 -9.77
N LEU A 83 5.46 -22.53 -9.94
CA LEU A 83 5.23 -21.47 -8.94
C LEU A 83 3.77 -21.04 -8.83
N GLY A 84 2.94 -21.32 -9.84
CA GLY A 84 1.51 -21.01 -9.83
C GLY A 84 0.77 -21.62 -8.63
N THR A 85 1.27 -22.73 -8.08
CA THR A 85 0.72 -23.38 -6.87
C THR A 85 0.90 -22.55 -5.60
N LEU A 86 1.86 -21.63 -5.58
CA LEU A 86 2.12 -20.72 -4.45
C LEU A 86 1.27 -19.44 -4.51
N ALA A 87 0.58 -19.20 -5.62
CA ALA A 87 -0.20 -17.99 -5.83
C ALA A 87 -1.52 -18.06 -5.05
N HIS A 88 -1.75 -17.07 -4.20
CA HIS A 88 -3.05 -16.85 -3.58
C HIS A 88 -3.84 -15.82 -4.40
N THR A 89 -4.77 -16.29 -5.24
CA THR A 89 -5.50 -15.47 -6.22
C THR A 89 -6.14 -14.21 -5.63
N PRO A 90 -6.84 -14.23 -4.47
CA PRO A 90 -7.40 -13.01 -3.88
C PRO A 90 -6.32 -11.95 -3.56
N THR A 91 -5.20 -12.36 -2.95
CA THR A 91 -4.08 -11.45 -2.67
C THR A 91 -3.42 -10.95 -3.94
N TRP A 92 -3.29 -11.81 -4.95
CA TRP A 92 -2.70 -11.42 -6.23
C TRP A 92 -3.51 -10.35 -6.95
N LEU A 93 -4.84 -10.49 -7.01
CA LEU A 93 -5.72 -9.50 -7.63
C LEU A 93 -5.74 -8.18 -6.84
N ALA A 94 -5.82 -8.23 -5.51
CA ALA A 94 -5.74 -7.06 -4.65
C ALA A 94 -4.43 -6.28 -4.87
N THR A 95 -3.29 -6.97 -4.79
CA THR A 95 -1.97 -6.36 -4.99
C THR A 95 -1.74 -5.87 -6.42
N LEU A 96 -2.32 -6.53 -7.43
CA LEU A 96 -2.29 -6.03 -8.80
C LEU A 96 -3.04 -4.71 -8.94
N ALA A 97 -4.22 -4.58 -8.33
CA ALA A 97 -5.00 -3.35 -8.34
C ALA A 97 -4.25 -2.21 -7.64
N GLU A 98 -3.70 -2.45 -6.44
CA GLU A 98 -2.86 -1.49 -5.71
C GLU A 98 -1.64 -1.05 -6.53
N ARG A 99 -0.92 -2.00 -7.14
CA ARG A 99 0.23 -1.71 -8.01
C ARG A 99 -0.17 -1.00 -9.28
N GLY A 100 -1.39 -1.21 -9.79
CA GLY A 100 -1.96 -0.48 -10.91
C GLY A 100 -2.04 1.02 -10.61
N VAL A 101 -2.47 1.39 -9.40
CA VAL A 101 -2.45 2.79 -8.93
C VAL A 101 -1.02 3.33 -8.95
N SER A 102 -0.09 2.62 -8.30
CA SER A 102 1.31 3.05 -8.20
C SER A 102 1.96 3.24 -9.57
N ARG A 103 1.79 2.29 -10.51
CA ARG A 103 2.32 2.40 -11.87
C ARG A 103 1.77 3.60 -12.63
N ALA A 104 0.45 3.80 -12.56
CA ALA A 104 -0.20 4.91 -13.26
C ALA A 104 0.17 6.28 -12.68
N MET A 105 0.55 6.34 -11.39
CA MET A 105 1.07 7.53 -10.72
C MET A 105 2.60 7.70 -10.86
N GLY A 106 3.27 6.92 -11.72
CA GLY A 106 4.72 7.06 -11.99
C GLY A 106 5.64 6.08 -11.25
N GLY A 107 5.10 5.18 -10.43
CA GLY A 107 5.80 3.98 -9.93
C GLY A 107 6.92 4.22 -8.91
N SER A 108 7.04 5.44 -8.36
CA SER A 108 8.11 5.76 -7.42
C SER A 108 7.75 5.43 -5.96
N CYS A 109 8.67 4.77 -5.25
CA CYS A 109 8.57 4.54 -3.81
C CYS A 109 8.72 5.82 -2.97
N SER A 110 9.20 6.93 -3.55
CA SER A 110 9.32 8.21 -2.86
C SER A 110 8.05 9.06 -2.95
N MET A 111 7.13 8.71 -3.85
CA MET A 111 5.87 9.42 -3.98
C MET A 111 5.03 9.17 -2.70
N PRO A 112 4.42 10.20 -2.11
CA PRO A 112 3.54 10.08 -0.94
C PRO A 112 2.17 9.48 -1.32
N LEU A 113 2.19 8.26 -1.87
CA LEU A 113 1.05 7.51 -2.35
C LEU A 113 0.82 6.28 -1.47
N ALA A 114 -0.43 6.07 -1.08
CA ALA A 114 -0.92 4.85 -0.45
C ALA A 114 -2.00 4.21 -1.34
N ALA A 115 -2.04 2.88 -1.38
CA ALA A 115 -3.07 2.13 -2.09
C ALA A 115 -3.26 0.78 -1.41
N PHE A 116 -4.50 0.48 -1.03
CA PHE A 116 -4.85 -0.73 -0.31
C PHE A 116 -6.18 -1.28 -0.80
N ALA A 117 -6.18 -2.55 -1.18
CA ALA A 117 -7.33 -3.27 -1.68
C ALA A 117 -7.70 -4.42 -0.75
N GLU A 118 -8.98 -4.49 -0.40
CA GLU A 118 -9.51 -5.50 0.52
C GLU A 118 -10.73 -6.18 -0.09
N TRP A 119 -10.76 -7.51 -0.05
CA TRP A 119 -11.95 -8.27 -0.41
C TRP A 119 -12.95 -8.21 0.74
N GLN A 120 -14.16 -7.75 0.45
CA GLN A 120 -15.27 -7.67 1.39
C GLN A 120 -16.37 -8.65 0.98
N ALA A 121 -16.94 -9.34 1.97
CA ALA A 121 -18.10 -10.18 1.75
C ALA A 121 -19.28 -9.32 1.26
N GLY A 122 -20.11 -9.87 0.38
CA GLY A 122 -21.31 -9.16 -0.06
C GLY A 122 -22.36 -9.06 1.06
N PRO A 123 -23.42 -8.25 0.85
CA PRO A 123 -24.42 -7.96 1.88
C PRO A 123 -25.27 -9.18 2.28
N SER A 124 -25.25 -10.26 1.48
CA SER A 124 -25.89 -11.53 1.78
C SER A 124 -24.91 -12.70 1.62
N HIS A 125 -25.23 -13.84 2.21
CA HIS A 125 -24.41 -15.05 2.18
C HIS A 125 -24.18 -15.61 0.75
N ASP A 126 -25.08 -15.27 -0.19
CA ASP A 126 -25.03 -15.68 -1.60
C ASP A 126 -24.35 -14.64 -2.51
N SER A 127 -23.98 -13.48 -1.97
CA SER A 127 -23.37 -12.42 -2.77
C SER A 127 -21.88 -12.69 -2.98
N GLU A 128 -21.44 -12.64 -4.23
CA GLU A 128 -20.01 -12.70 -4.54
C GLU A 128 -19.23 -11.56 -3.85
N PRO A 129 -18.04 -11.84 -3.31
CA PRO A 129 -17.22 -10.83 -2.66
C PRO A 129 -16.82 -9.74 -3.64
N VAL A 130 -16.65 -8.53 -3.13
CA VAL A 130 -16.20 -7.37 -3.90
C VAL A 130 -14.82 -6.95 -3.42
N LEU A 131 -13.98 -6.48 -4.34
CA LEU A 131 -12.72 -5.84 -4.01
C LEU A 131 -12.99 -4.34 -3.80
N VAL A 132 -12.63 -3.82 -2.63
CA VAL A 132 -12.66 -2.40 -2.32
C VAL A 132 -11.23 -1.88 -2.36
N LEU A 133 -10.92 -1.05 -3.35
CA LEU A 133 -9.62 -0.38 -3.47
C LEU A 133 -9.75 1.06 -3.00
N LYS A 134 -8.91 1.45 -2.03
CA LYS A 134 -8.76 2.82 -1.55
C LYS A 134 -7.35 3.30 -1.85
N ALA A 135 -7.21 4.55 -2.25
CA ALA A 135 -5.92 5.19 -2.44
C ALA A 135 -5.93 6.62 -1.92
N LEU A 136 -4.73 7.09 -1.61
CA LEU A 136 -4.48 8.41 -1.07
C LEU A 136 -3.19 8.96 -1.63
N LEU A 137 -3.22 10.20 -2.09
CA LEU A 137 -2.08 10.96 -2.56
C LEU A 137 -1.93 12.20 -1.66
N GLY A 138 -0.75 12.41 -1.09
CA GLY A 138 -0.46 13.62 -0.31
C GLY A 138 0.62 14.48 -0.98
N HIS A 139 0.94 15.62 -0.36
CA HIS A 139 2.04 16.47 -0.79
C HIS A 139 2.95 16.78 0.40
N PRO A 140 4.28 16.83 0.23
CA PRO A 140 5.20 17.17 1.33
C PRO A 140 5.00 18.59 1.85
N GLU A 141 4.75 19.55 0.96
CA GLU A 141 4.57 20.97 1.30
C GLU A 141 3.11 21.44 1.36
N GLN A 142 2.21 20.92 0.50
CA GLN A 142 0.80 21.31 0.50
C GLN A 142 0.00 20.44 1.49
N PRO A 143 -0.86 21.05 2.33
CA PRO A 143 -1.34 20.39 3.54
C PRO A 143 -2.55 19.47 3.36
N PHE A 144 -3.12 19.33 2.16
CA PHE A 144 -4.30 18.48 1.95
C PHE A 144 -3.95 17.12 1.33
N LEU A 145 -4.82 16.14 1.57
CA LEU A 145 -4.74 14.80 1.03
C LEU A 145 -5.85 14.60 -0.02
N VAL A 146 -5.50 13.94 -1.12
CA VAL A 146 -6.43 13.56 -2.17
C VAL A 146 -6.77 12.09 -2.00
N HIS A 147 -8.06 11.77 -1.98
CA HIS A 147 -8.55 10.40 -1.76
C HIS A 147 -9.32 9.90 -2.98
N ALA A 148 -9.21 8.60 -3.24
CA ALA A 148 -10.00 7.92 -4.26
C ALA A 148 -10.37 6.52 -3.79
N SER A 149 -11.54 6.04 -4.22
CA SER A 149 -11.96 4.67 -3.92
C SER A 149 -12.87 4.11 -4.99
N ALA A 150 -12.84 2.80 -5.15
CA ALA A 150 -13.67 2.06 -6.07
C ALA A 150 -13.99 0.69 -5.49
N THR A 151 -15.13 0.14 -5.89
CA THR A 151 -15.57 -1.20 -5.52
C THR A 151 -15.93 -1.93 -6.80
N ASP A 152 -15.33 -3.09 -7.02
CA ASP A 152 -15.54 -3.89 -8.23
C ASP A 152 -15.30 -5.39 -7.95
N ARG A 153 -15.45 -6.24 -8.95
CA ARG A 153 -15.22 -7.69 -8.89
C ARG A 153 -14.23 -8.12 -9.97
N PRO A 154 -12.93 -7.76 -9.87
CA PRO A 154 -11.96 -8.20 -10.85
C PRO A 154 -11.77 -9.71 -10.77
N ARG A 155 -11.85 -10.39 -11.91
CA ARG A 155 -11.72 -11.85 -12.05
C ARG A 155 -10.36 -12.26 -12.60
N ASN A 156 -9.60 -11.29 -13.13
CA ASN A 156 -8.31 -11.52 -13.75
C ASN A 156 -7.39 -10.29 -13.59
N ALA A 157 -6.13 -10.47 -13.99
CA ALA A 157 -5.11 -9.44 -13.86
C ALA A 157 -5.43 -8.14 -14.61
N ALA A 158 -6.04 -8.23 -15.80
CA ALA A 158 -6.36 -7.06 -16.61
C ALA A 158 -7.47 -6.21 -15.98
N GLU A 159 -8.49 -6.85 -15.41
CA GLU A 159 -9.57 -6.19 -14.68
C GLU A 159 -9.03 -5.52 -13.39
N ALA A 160 -8.18 -6.21 -12.62
CA ALA A 160 -7.56 -5.63 -11.42
C ALA A 160 -6.68 -4.41 -11.74
N ASP A 161 -5.86 -4.51 -12.79
CA ASP A 161 -5.01 -3.41 -13.25
C ASP A 161 -5.81 -2.23 -13.81
N ALA A 162 -6.93 -2.50 -14.49
CA ALA A 162 -7.86 -1.46 -14.94
C ALA A 162 -8.48 -0.71 -13.76
N MET A 163 -8.87 -1.41 -12.69
CA MET A 163 -9.36 -0.79 -11.46
C MET A 163 -8.31 0.13 -10.83
N GLY A 164 -7.03 -0.29 -10.81
CA GLY A 164 -5.92 0.54 -10.34
C GLY A 164 -5.73 1.82 -11.18
N ARG A 165 -5.81 1.73 -12.52
CA ARG A 165 -5.74 2.90 -13.42
C ARG A 165 -6.91 3.85 -13.21
N GLN A 166 -8.12 3.34 -12.99
CA GLN A 166 -9.29 4.17 -12.70
C GLN A 166 -9.07 5.02 -11.45
N ILE A 167 -8.55 4.41 -10.37
CA ILE A 167 -8.25 5.11 -9.13
C ILE A 167 -7.16 6.18 -9.35
N ALA A 168 -6.11 5.87 -10.09
CA ALA A 168 -5.07 6.85 -10.40
C ALA A 168 -5.64 8.06 -11.18
N ALA A 169 -6.51 7.83 -12.16
CA ALA A 169 -7.17 8.91 -12.90
C ALA A 169 -8.04 9.79 -11.98
N GLN A 170 -8.75 9.19 -11.02
CA GLN A 170 -9.51 9.95 -10.01
C GLN A 170 -8.61 10.78 -9.11
N LEU A 171 -7.46 10.25 -8.68
CA LEU A 171 -6.48 11.01 -7.90
C LEU A 171 -5.92 12.19 -8.71
N GLN A 172 -5.56 11.96 -9.97
CA GLN A 172 -5.00 12.99 -10.85
C GLN A 172 -5.99 14.12 -11.11
N ALA A 173 -7.23 13.77 -11.45
CA ALA A 173 -8.29 14.73 -11.70
C ALA A 173 -8.61 15.60 -10.48
N GLN A 174 -8.58 15.02 -9.28
CA GLN A 174 -8.85 15.75 -8.03
C GLN A 174 -7.66 16.60 -7.57
N ALA A 175 -6.43 16.12 -7.76
CA ALA A 175 -5.23 16.88 -7.42
C ALA A 175 -5.07 18.12 -8.30
N GLY A 176 -5.35 17.98 -9.60
CA GLY A 176 -5.13 19.03 -10.60
C GLY A 176 -3.66 19.06 -11.08
N GLU A 177 -3.47 19.57 -12.30
CA GLU A 177 -2.16 19.54 -12.99
C GLU A 177 -1.08 20.31 -12.23
N ASP A 178 -1.39 21.53 -11.75
CA ASP A 178 -0.44 22.38 -11.03
C ASP A 178 0.06 21.72 -9.72
N TRP A 179 -0.84 21.04 -9.01
CA TRP A 179 -0.50 20.35 -7.78
C TRP A 179 0.38 19.14 -8.03
N LEU A 180 0.09 18.36 -9.08
CA LEU A 180 0.90 17.22 -9.49
C LEU A 180 2.27 17.64 -10.02
N ALA A 181 2.35 18.77 -10.72
CA ALA A 181 3.61 19.31 -11.22
C ALA A 181 4.54 19.79 -10.10
N ALA A 182 3.96 20.17 -8.95
CA ALA A 182 4.69 20.60 -7.76
C ALA A 182 5.10 19.44 -6.81
N LEU A 183 4.62 18.21 -7.07
CA LEU A 183 4.84 17.02 -6.25
C LEU A 183 6.17 16.31 -6.54
#